data_AF-A0A6V7LHM0-F1
#
_entry.id   AF-A0A6V7LHM0-F1
#
_cell.length_a   1.000
_cell.length_b   1.000
_cell.length_c   1.000
_cell.angle_alpha   90.00
_cell.angle_beta   90.00
_cell.angle_gamma   90.00
#
_symmetry.space_group_name_H-M   'P 1'
#
loop_
_entity.id
_entity.type
_entity.pdbx_description
1 polymer ?
#
loop_
_entity_poly.entity_id
_entity_poly.type
_entity_poly.pdbx_seq_one_letter_code
_entity_poly.pdbx_strand_id
1 'polypeptide(L)' 'PKYQKVLENEGMPLYKDPGIRGNLVINFNIIFPTYLPAEIKTDLKTALDEKKLTNLPKDYDCDEFKIIY' A
#
# COMPACT_ATOMS: atom_id res chain seq x y z
N PRO A 1 -5.10 0.67 -9.74
CA PRO A 1 -4.13 1.52 -9.01
C PRO A 1 -4.70 2.91 -8.67
N LYS A 2 -5.48 2.99 -7.58
CA LYS A 2 -5.85 4.26 -6.93
C LYS A 2 -6.03 3.99 -5.43
N TYR A 3 -5.01 3.36 -4.84
CA TYR A 3 -5.04 3.06 -3.41
C TYR A 3 -4.84 4.36 -2.64
N GLN A 4 -5.62 4.51 -1.58
CA GLN A 4 -5.58 5.64 -0.67
C GLN A 4 -5.46 5.09 0.74
N LYS A 5 -4.53 5.63 1.52
CA LYS A 5 -4.43 5.34 2.95
C LYS A 5 -4.87 6.58 3.72
N VAL A 6 -5.84 6.40 4.59
CA VAL A 6 -6.35 7.44 5.49
C VAL A 6 -5.78 7.19 6.86
N LEU A 7 -5.11 8.20 7.42
CA LEU A 7 -4.69 8.23 8.82
C LEU A 7 -5.57 9.24 9.54
N GLU A 8 -6.39 8.73 10.45
CA GLU A 8 -7.33 9.55 11.20
C GLU A 8 -6.61 10.48 12.17
N ASN A 9 -7.10 11.71 12.33
CA ASN A 9 -6.60 12.73 13.29
C ASN A 9 -5.14 13.20 13.10
N GLU A 10 -4.45 12.76 12.04
CA GLU A 10 -3.07 13.20 11.72
C GLU A 10 -3.03 14.45 10.80
N GLY A 11 -4.18 15.03 10.49
CA GLY A 11 -4.30 16.23 9.67
C GLY A 11 -4.09 17.53 10.47
N MET A 12 -4.43 18.64 9.82
CA MET A 12 -4.39 19.96 10.44
C MET A 12 -5.50 20.10 11.50
N PRO A 13 -5.24 20.81 12.60
CA PRO A 13 -6.25 21.13 13.60
C PRO A 13 -7.33 22.04 13.01
N LEU A 14 -8.57 21.88 13.50
CA LEU A 14 -9.68 22.74 13.12
C LEU A 14 -9.54 24.11 13.80
N TYR A 15 -9.66 25.19 13.02
CA TYR A 15 -9.42 26.57 13.51
C TYR A 15 -10.22 26.94 14.77
N LYS A 16 -11.46 26.45 14.90
CA LYS A 16 -12.35 26.75 16.03
C LYS A 16 -12.21 25.77 17.21
N ASP A 17 -11.64 24.60 16.97
CA ASP A 17 -11.45 23.57 17.98
C ASP A 17 -10.14 22.81 17.66
N PRO A 18 -9.00 23.28 18.19
CA PRO A 18 -7.70 22.69 17.87
C PRO A 18 -7.53 21.27 18.43
N GLY A 19 -8.45 20.80 19.30
CA GLY A 19 -8.48 19.42 19.77
C GLY A 19 -9.01 18.46 18.70
N ILE A 20 -9.76 18.96 17.72
CA ILE A 20 -10.23 18.18 16.57
C ILE A 20 -9.23 18.36 15.43
N ARG A 21 -8.72 17.25 14.92
CA ARG A 21 -7.78 17.22 13.80
C ARG A 21 -8.42 16.57 12.59
N GLY A 22 -8.10 17.06 11.40
CA GLY A 22 -8.49 16.39 10.16
C GLY A 22 -7.74 15.07 9.96
N ASN A 23 -8.01 14.39 8.86
CA ASN A 23 -7.31 13.16 8.48
C ASN A 23 -6.16 13.47 7.53
N LEU A 24 -5.04 12.77 7.66
CA LEU A 24 -4.00 12.74 6.64
C LEU A 24 -4.38 11.71 5.60
N VAL A 25 -4.50 12.14 4.34
CA VAL A 25 -4.92 11.30 3.23
C VAL A 25 -3.76 11.13 2.27
N ILE A 26 -3.22 9.91 2.19
CA ILE A 26 -2.08 9.56 1.34
C ILE A 26 -2.61 8.89 0.06
N ASN A 27 -2.40 9.53 -1.08
CA ASN A 27 -2.77 8.99 -2.38
C ASN A 27 -1.54 8.39 -3.08
N PHE A 28 -1.59 7.10 -3.39
CA PHE A 28 -0.48 6.42 -4.04
C PHE A 28 -0.59 6.55 -5.57
N ASN A 29 0.31 7.34 -6.16
CA ASN A 29 0.49 7.39 -7.60
C ASN A 29 1.51 6.34 -8.04
N ILE A 30 1.02 5.24 -8.62
CA ILE A 30 1.88 4.15 -9.10
C ILE A 30 2.25 4.42 -10.55
N ILE A 31 3.54 4.68 -10.79
CA ILE A 31 4.10 4.86 -12.13
C ILE A 31 4.90 3.60 -12.46
N PHE A 32 4.47 2.86 -13.47
CA PHE A 32 5.21 1.69 -13.95
C PHE A 32 6.37 2.12 -14.85
N PRO A 33 7.50 1.39 -14.82
CA PRO A 33 8.61 1.65 -15.73
C PRO A 33 8.19 1.42 -17.18
N THR A 34 8.74 2.22 -18.10
CA THR A 34 8.44 2.11 -19.54
C THR A 34 9.21 1.00 -20.23
N TYR A 35 10.31 0.53 -19.63
CA TYR A 35 11.14 -0.55 -20.14
C TYR A 35 11.59 -1.48 -19.02
N LEU A 36 11.65 -2.77 -19.32
CA LEU A 36 12.19 -3.81 -18.44
C LEU A 36 13.13 -4.72 -19.25
N PRO A 37 14.37 -4.95 -18.79
CA PRO A 37 15.29 -5.95 -19.33
C PRO A 37 14.69 -7.36 -19.33
N ALA A 38 15.14 -8.22 -20.25
CA ALA A 38 14.64 -9.59 -20.37
C ALA A 38 14.86 -10.44 -19.10
N GLU A 39 15.98 -10.23 -18.42
CA GLU A 39 16.30 -10.88 -17.14
C GLU A 39 15.26 -10.54 -16.07
N ILE A 40 15.02 -9.24 -15.83
CA ILE A 40 14.04 -8.76 -14.84
C ILE A 40 12.62 -9.25 -15.16
N LYS A 41 12.25 -9.37 -16.45
CA LYS A 41 10.95 -9.93 -16.86
C LYS A 41 10.80 -11.39 -16.44
N THR A 42 11.89 -12.16 -16.50
CA THR A 42 11.89 -13.58 -16.14
C THR A 42 11.73 -13.76 -14.63
N ASP A 43 12.44 -12.92 -13.85
CA ASP A 43 12.34 -12.91 -12.40
C ASP A 43 10.96 -12.47 -11.93
N LEU A 44 10.42 -11.39 -12.51
CA LEU A 44 9.08 -10.90 -12.22
C LEU A 44 8.01 -11.97 -12.49
N LYS A 45 8.12 -12.68 -13.61
CA LYS A 45 7.19 -13.77 -13.93
C LYS A 45 7.23 -14.87 -12.88
N THR A 46 8.44 -15.25 -12.44
CA THR A 46 8.62 -16.28 -11.41
C THR A 46 8.09 -15.83 -10.05
N ALA A 47 8.27 -14.56 -9.70
CA ALA A 47 7.80 -13.98 -8.44
C ALA A 47 6.28 -13.81 -8.39
N LEU A 48 5.66 -13.49 -9.53
CA LEU A 48 4.21 -13.26 -9.66
C LEU A 48 3.43 -14.50 -10.10
N ASP A 49 4.09 -15.66 -10.28
CA ASP A 49 3.43 -16.90 -10.71
C ASP A 49 2.44 -17.39 -9.65
N GLU A 50 1.15 -17.19 -9.92
CA GLU A 50 0.03 -17.52 -9.02
C GLU A 50 -0.01 -19.00 -8.62
N LYS A 51 0.54 -19.87 -9.46
CA LYS A 51 0.60 -21.33 -9.22
C LYS A 51 1.51 -21.71 -8.04
N LYS A 52 2.38 -20.81 -7.57
CA LYS A 52 3.19 -21.03 -6.35
C LYS A 52 2.51 -20.52 -5.08
N LEU A 53 1.49 -19.66 -5.21
CA LEU A 53 0.76 -19.06 -4.08
C LEU A 53 -0.32 -20.00 -3.50
N THR A 54 -0.56 -21.17 -4.11
CA THR A 54 -1.54 -22.16 -3.64
C THR A 54 -1.18 -22.81 -2.31
N ASN A 55 0.00 -22.52 -1.75
CA ASN A 55 0.46 -22.99 -0.45
C ASN A 55 0.42 -21.91 0.65
N LEU A 56 -0.13 -20.73 0.38
CA LEU A 56 -0.28 -19.68 1.39
C LEU A 56 -1.61 -19.87 2.15
N PRO A 57 -1.62 -19.79 3.49
CA PRO A 57 -2.85 -19.72 4.26
C PRO A 57 -3.74 -18.59 3.72
N LYS A 58 -5.03 -18.87 3.53
CA LYS A 58 -5.99 -17.96 2.86
C LYS A 58 -6.53 -16.86 3.79
N ASP A 59 -5.96 -16.77 4.98
CA ASP A 59 -6.43 -16.03 6.14
C ASP A 59 -5.48 -14.90 6.54
N TYR A 60 -4.73 -14.36 5.57
CA TYR A 60 -4.03 -13.08 5.77
C TYR A 60 -5.02 -11.92 5.65
N ASP A 61 -5.24 -11.24 6.77
CA ASP A 61 -5.90 -9.93 6.81
C ASP A 61 -4.94 -8.88 6.22
N CYS A 62 -5.36 -8.22 5.14
CA CYS A 62 -4.55 -7.25 4.41
C CYS A 62 -4.33 -5.93 5.17
N ASP A 63 -4.95 -5.76 6.34
CA ASP A 63 -4.92 -4.50 7.09
C ASP A 63 -3.90 -4.46 8.24
N GLU A 64 -3.25 -5.58 8.62
CA GLU A 64 -2.28 -5.58 9.73
C GLU A 64 -0.85 -5.22 9.28
N PHE A 65 -0.65 -4.05 8.68
CA PHE A 65 0.67 -3.40 8.73
C PHE A 65 0.87 -2.82 10.12
N LYS A 66 1.31 -3.66 11.06
CA LYS A 66 1.80 -3.23 12.36
C LYS A 66 3.10 -2.45 12.12
N ILE A 67 2.99 -1.12 12.14
CA ILE A 67 4.18 -0.26 12.24
C ILE A 67 4.71 -0.51 13.65
N ILE A 68 5.76 -1.33 13.75
CA ILE A 68 6.49 -1.57 14.99
C ILE A 68 7.31 -0.30 15.24
N TYR A 69 7.04 0.40 16.34
CA TYR A 69 7.87 1.50 16.86
C TYR A 69 9.20 0.97 17.37
#